data_AF-A0A7C4E4D7-F1
#
_entry.id   AF-A0A7C4E4D7-F1
#
_cell.length_a   1.000
_cell.length_b   1.000
_cell.length_c   1.000
_cell.angle_alpha   90.00
_cell.angle_beta   90.00
_cell.angle_gamma   90.00
#
_symmetry.space_group_name_H-M   'P 1'
#
loop_
_entity.id
_entity.type
_entity.pdbx_description
1 polymer ?
#
loop_
_entity_poly.entity_id
_entity_poly.type
_entity_poly.pdbx_seq_one_letter_code
_entity_poly.pdbx_strand_id
1 'polypeptide(L)' 'MAKAKERSIVVKSLAKEIAKKKGVRFPDEAIEALDKFVRSTIECAAERAKKNNRKTIRSFDF' A
#
# COMPACT_ATOMS: atom_id res chain seq x y z
N MET A 1 -3.24 -15.39 -21.51
CA MET A 1 -2.60 -14.06 -21.46
C MET A 1 -2.14 -13.82 -20.04
N ALA A 2 -0.84 -13.62 -19.81
CA ALA A 2 -0.31 -13.36 -18.47
C ALA A 2 -0.91 -12.04 -17.95
N LYS A 3 -1.56 -12.06 -16.78
CA LYS A 3 -2.02 -10.84 -16.12
C LYS A 3 -0.82 -9.90 -15.98
N ALA A 4 -0.97 -8.65 -16.43
CA ALA A 4 0.05 -7.63 -16.25
C ALA A 4 0.43 -7.59 -14.76
N LYS A 5 1.72 -7.79 -14.46
CA LYS A 5 2.21 -7.76 -13.08
C LYS A 5 1.88 -6.38 -12.51
N GLU A 6 0.98 -6.36 -11.53
CA GLU A 6 0.50 -5.14 -10.92
C GLU A 6 1.69 -4.37 -10.33
N ARG A 7 1.80 -3.08 -10.63
CA ARG A 7 2.92 -2.25 -10.15
C ARG A 7 2.78 -2.04 -8.66
N SER A 8 3.82 -2.37 -7.89
CA SER A 8 3.92 -2.11 -6.45
C SER A 8 3.67 -0.63 -6.14
N ILE A 9 2.76 -0.35 -5.20
CA ILE A 9 2.56 0.96 -4.59
C ILE A 9 3.75 1.29 -3.69
N VAL A 10 4.34 0.27 -3.06
CA VAL A 10 5.52 0.42 -2.22
C VAL A 10 6.81 0.39 -3.05
N VAL A 11 7.43 1.56 -3.21
CA VAL A 11 8.76 1.92 -2.68
C VAL A 11 9.77 0.85 -2.22
N LYS A 12 9.99 -0.31 -2.87
CA LYS A 12 10.85 -1.38 -2.31
C LYS A 12 12.20 -0.91 -1.74
N SER A 13 12.94 -0.08 -2.48
CA SER A 13 14.25 0.45 -2.05
C SER A 13 14.15 1.31 -0.79
N LEU A 14 13.19 2.23 -0.75
CA LEU A 14 12.93 3.11 0.39
C LEU A 14 12.45 2.32 1.61
N ALA A 15 11.58 1.33 1.41
CA ALA A 15 11.11 0.45 2.48
C ALA A 15 12.29 -0.29 3.14
N LYS A 16 13.19 -0.87 2.34
CA LYS A 16 14.40 -1.54 2.83
C LYS A 16 15.34 -0.56 3.53
N GLU A 17 15.48 0.67 3.04
CA GLU A 17 16.30 1.70 3.68
C GLU A 17 15.78 2.07 5.08
N ILE A 18 14.46 2.27 5.23
CA ILE A 18 13.83 2.57 6.52
C ILE A 18 14.08 1.45 7.53
N ALA A 19 13.90 0.19 7.11
CA ALA A 19 14.17 -0.97 7.95
C ALA A 19 15.64 -1.07 8.37
N LYS A 20 16.56 -0.84 7.42
CA LYS A 20 18.01 -0.85 7.68
C LYS A 20 18.41 0.21 8.71
N LYS A 21 17.82 1.41 8.65
CA LYS A 21 18.03 2.49 9.66
C LYS A 21 17.57 2.08 11.06
N LYS A 22 16.69 1.08 11.17
CA LYS A 22 16.23 0.49 12.43
C LYS A 22 16.99 -0.79 12.81
N GLY A 23 18.06 -1.14 12.09
CA GLY A 23 18.87 -2.33 12.36
C GLY A 23 18.21 -3.65 11.96
N VAL A 24 17.11 -3.61 11.21
CA VAL A 24 16.36 -4.81 10.79
C VAL A 24 16.37 -4.98 9.27
N ARG A 25 16.22 -6.22 8.81
CA ARG A 25 16.06 -6.55 7.39
C ARG A 25 14.59 -6.51 7.02
N PHE A 26 14.29 -6.15 5.77
CA PHE A 26 12.93 -6.17 5.22
C PHE A 26 12.91 -7.07 3.97
N PRO A 27 12.56 -8.35 4.13
CA PRO A 27 12.55 -9.30 3.01
C PRO A 27 11.46 -8.96 2.00
N ASP A 28 11.62 -9.42 0.75
CA ASP A 28 10.70 -9.06 -0.34
C ASP A 28 9.27 -9.55 -0.11
N GLU A 29 9.09 -10.71 0.51
CA GLU A 29 7.77 -11.26 0.88
C GLU A 29 7.00 -10.32 1.85
N ALA A 30 7.72 -9.71 2.80
CA ALA A 30 7.11 -8.81 3.77
C ALA A 30 6.77 -7.46 3.13
N ILE A 31 7.57 -7.02 2.15
CA ILE A 31 7.25 -5.82 1.36
C ILE A 31 6.03 -6.08 0.46
N GLU A 32 5.90 -7.28 -0.09
CA GLU A 32 4.72 -7.67 -0.86
C GLU A 32 3.46 -7.76 0.01
N ALA A 33 3.59 -8.23 1.25
CA ALA A 33 2.50 -8.18 2.23
C ALA A 33 2.12 -6.72 2.57
N LEU A 34 3.11 -5.84 2.77
CA LEU A 34 2.86 -4.41 2.98
C LEU A 34 2.15 -3.77 1.77
N ASP A 35 2.55 -4.10 0.54
CA ASP A 35 1.91 -3.60 -0.67
C ASP A 35 0.43 -3.98 -0.73
N LYS A 36 0.10 -5.24 -0.43
CA LYS A 36 -1.28 -5.73 -0.34
C LYS A 36 -2.09 -5.00 0.74
N PHE A 37 -1.48 -4.77 1.90
CA PHE A 37 -2.12 -4.03 2.99
C PHE A 37 -2.46 -2.60 2.57
N VAL A 38 -1.51 -1.90 1.93
CA VAL A 38 -1.72 -0.53 1.44
C VAL A 38 -2.82 -0.49 0.38
N ARG A 39 -2.85 -1.44 -0.57
CA ARG A 39 -3.95 -1.56 -1.56
C ARG A 39 -5.31 -1.69 -0.88
N SER A 40 -5.45 -2.66 0.02
CA SER A 40 -6.71 -2.90 0.72
C SER A 40 -7.15 -1.68 1.52
N THR A 41 -6.20 -0.98 2.14
CA THR A 41 -6.48 0.25 2.90
C THR A 41 -7.00 1.37 1.99
N ILE A 42 -6.41 1.56 0.81
CA ILE A 42 -6.89 2.53 -0.19
C ILE A 42 -8.28 2.16 -0.71
N GLU A 43 -8.54 0.88 -0.97
CA GLU A 43 -9.86 0.39 -1.40
C GLU A 43 -10.93 0.66 -0.33
N CYS A 44 -10.65 0.35 0.93
CA CYS A 44 -11.55 0.65 2.04
C CYS A 44 -11.83 2.16 2.17
N ALA A 45 -10.79 2.99 2.04
CA ALA A 45 -10.93 4.45 2.08
C ALA A 45 -11.75 4.98 0.90
N ALA A 46 -11.55 4.42 -0.30
CA ALA A 46 -12.35 4.75 -1.48
C ALA A 46 -13.82 4.38 -1.29
N GLU A 47 -14.12 3.21 -0.73
CA GLU A 47 -15.49 2.77 -0.45
C GLU A 47 -16.17 3.66 0.60
N ARG A 48 -15.45 4.08 1.65
CA ARG A 48 -15.96 5.07 2.62
C ARG A 48 -16.24 6.44 1.98
N ALA A 49 -15.34 6.91 1.11
CA ALA A 49 -15.54 8.14 0.35
C ALA A 49 -16.80 8.06 -0.53
N LYS A 50 -16.96 6.96 -1.28
CA LYS A 50 -18.13 6.70 -2.12
C LYS A 50 -19.43 6.66 -1.30
N LYS A 51 -19.44 5.94 -0.16
CA LYS A 51 -20.60 5.87 0.74
C LYS A 51 -21.05 7.25 1.24
N ASN A 52 -20.11 8.17 1.38
CA ASN A 52 -20.37 9.56 1.77
C ASN A 52 -20.59 10.50 0.57
N ASN A 53 -20.88 9.97 -0.63
CA ASN A 53 -21.09 10.71 -1.88
C ASN A 53 -19.91 11.62 -2.29
N ARG A 54 -18.68 11.28 -1.87
CA ARG A 54 -17.47 12.03 -2.20
C ARG A 54 -16.68 11.32 -3.30
N LYS A 55 -16.09 12.11 -4.19
CA LYS A 55 -15.14 11.64 -5.23
C LYS A 55 -13.67 11.75 -4.81
N THR A 56 -13.41 12.21 -3.59
CA THR A 56 -12.07 12.47 -3.06
C THR A 56 -11.90 11.75 -1.74
N ILE A 57 -10.87 10.89 -1.68
CA ILE A 57 -10.41 10.27 -0.44
C ILE A 57 -9.78 11.36 0.43
N ARG A 58 -10.17 11.42 1.70
CA ARG A 58 -9.66 12.33 2.71
C ARG A 58 -8.91 11.54 3.79
N SER A 59 -8.16 12.25 4.63
CA SER A 59 -7.38 11.63 5.71
C SER A 59 -8.24 10.79 6.66
N PHE A 60 -9.48 11.21 6.92
CA PHE A 60 -10.42 10.49 7.79
C PHE A 60 -11.10 9.28 7.14
N ASP A 61 -10.80 8.97 5.88
CA ASP A 61 -11.31 7.75 5.23
C ASP A 61 -10.47 6.52 5.51
N PHE A 62 -9.21 6.69 5.94
CA PHE A 62 -8.31 5.59 6.28
C PHE A 62 -8.65 5.00 7.65
#